data_AF-A0A1V5A7G8-F1
#
_entry.id   AF-A0A1V5A7G8-F1
#
_cell.length_a   1.000
_cell.length_b   1.000
_cell.length_c   1.000
_cell.angle_alpha   90.00
_cell.angle_beta   90.00
_cell.angle_gamma   90.00
#
_symmetry.space_group_name_H-M   'P 1'
#
loop_
_entity.id
_entity.type
_entity.pdbx_description
1 polymer ?
#
loop_
_entity_poly.entity_id
_entity_poly.type
_entity_poly.pdbx_seq_one_letter_code
_entity_poly.pdbx_strand_id
1 'polypeptide(L)' 'MNPEFILGLVLLLGGTIAAAFPVPKTYLNRLINLEISAWGLLLLMLSYNEALALLTFGGVSALSVYIFVRVIQKKEAPA' A
#
# COMPACT_ATOMS: atom_id res chain seq x y z
N MET A 1 -13.14 -20.78 1.89
CA MET A 1 -12.53 -19.43 1.90
C MET A 1 -11.11 -19.58 1.39
N ASN A 2 -10.73 -18.84 0.34
CA ASN A 2 -9.36 -18.94 -0.19
C ASN A 2 -8.38 -18.31 0.82
N PRO A 3 -7.19 -18.90 1.03
CA PRO A 3 -6.17 -18.35 1.92
C PRO A 3 -5.80 -16.90 1.58
N GLU A 4 -5.78 -16.58 0.28
CA GLU A 4 -5.49 -15.26 -0.28
C GLU A 4 -6.50 -14.20 0.18
N PHE A 5 -7.78 -14.56 0.28
CA PHE A 5 -8.84 -13.67 0.71
C PHE A 5 -8.69 -13.28 2.19
N ILE A 6 -8.36 -14.25 3.03
CA ILE A 6 -8.16 -14.03 4.47
C ILE A 6 -6.90 -13.19 4.70
N LEU A 7 -5.79 -13.54 4.04
CA LEU A 7 -4.56 -12.78 4.09
C LEU A 7 -4.76 -11.34 3.58
N GLY A 8 -5.48 -11.18 2.46
CA GLY A 8 -5.80 -9.88 1.88
C GLY A 8 -6.57 -8.99 2.85
N LEU A 9 -7.60 -9.53 3.53
CA LEU A 9 -8.35 -8.78 4.53
C LEU A 9 -7.51 -8.39 5.75
N VAL A 10 -6.67 -9.29 6.26
CA VAL A 10 -5.79 -9.00 7.41
C VAL A 10 -4.78 -7.91 7.06
N LEU A 11 -4.16 -7.99 5.87
CA LEU A 11 -3.22 -6.98 5.38
C LEU A 11 -3.91 -5.63 5.13
N LEU A 12 -5.10 -5.63 4.53
CA LEU A 12 -5.87 -4.43 4.25
C LEU A 12 -6.23 -3.70 5.56
N LEU A 13 -6.85 -4.41 6.50
CA LEU A 13 -7.28 -3.81 7.78
C LEU A 13 -6.07 -3.42 8.64
N GLY A 14 -5.08 -4.30 8.75
CA GLY A 14 -3.86 -4.05 9.52
C GLY A 14 -3.05 -2.86 8.98
N GLY A 15 -2.83 -2.84 7.66
CA GLY A 15 -2.14 -1.74 6.98
C GLY A 15 -2.90 -0.42 7.09
N THR A 16 -4.23 -0.44 6.97
CA THR A 16 -5.07 0.76 7.14
C THR A 16 -4.95 1.33 8.56
N ILE A 17 -5.03 0.49 9.59
CA ILE A 17 -4.90 0.92 10.99
C ILE A 17 -3.49 1.46 11.23
N ALA A 18 -2.45 0.77 10.75
CA ALA A 18 -1.07 1.20 10.89
C ALA A 18 -0.77 2.51 10.14
N ALA A 19 -1.43 2.74 9.01
CA ALA A 19 -1.32 3.99 8.24
C ALA A 19 -2.05 5.15 8.93
N ALA A 20 -3.20 4.88 9.56
CA ALA A 20 -3.96 5.86 10.33
C ALA A 20 -3.25 6.28 11.62
N PHE A 21 -2.62 5.32 12.32
CA PHE A 21 -1.89 5.52 13.57
C PHE A 21 -0.42 5.12 13.44
N PRO A 22 0.38 5.87 12.65
CA PRO A 22 1.77 5.55 12.40
C PRO A 22 2.62 5.85 13.63
N VAL A 23 3.39 4.85 14.04
CA VAL A 23 4.38 4.96 15.10
C VAL A 23 5.70 4.47 14.52
N PRO A 24 6.72 5.32 14.26
CA PRO A 24 6.82 6.78 14.41
C PRO A 24 6.05 7.61 13.36
N LYS A 25 5.77 8.89 13.66
CA LYS A 25 4.97 9.83 12.84
C LYS A 25 5.75 10.44 11.66
N THR A 26 6.46 9.63 10.88
CA THR A 26 7.16 10.09 9.67
C THR A 26 6.32 9.83 8.42
N TYR A 27 6.53 10.63 7.38
CA TYR A 27 5.83 10.43 6.08
C TYR A 27 6.22 9.10 5.43
N LEU A 28 7.48 8.70 5.57
CA LEU A 28 7.96 7.41 5.06
C LEU A 28 7.25 6.23 5.73
N ASN A 29 7.09 6.26 7.06
CA ASN A 29 6.41 5.17 7.78
C ASN A 29 4.92 5.08 7.42
N ARG A 30 4.25 6.24 7.22
CA ARG A 30 2.88 6.28 6.68
C ARG A 30 2.79 5.66 5.30
N LEU A 31 3.74 5.97 4.41
CA LEU A 31 3.77 5.44 3.05
C LEU A 31 3.95 3.91 3.06
N ILE A 32 4.87 3.40 3.88
CA ILE A 32 5.09 1.95 4.02
C ILE A 32 3.81 1.25 4.49
N ASN A 33 3.14 1.80 5.52
CA ASN A 33 1.90 1.20 6.03
C ASN A 33 0.75 1.25 5.00
N LEU A 34 0.68 2.32 4.19
CA LEU A 34 -0.26 2.42 3.08
C LEU A 34 0.01 1.35 2.02
N GLU A 35 1.27 1.10 1.67
CA GLU A 35 1.63 0.04 0.73
C GLU A 35 1.24 -1.33 1.25
N ILE A 36 1.49 -1.63 2.54
CA ILE A 36 1.05 -2.89 3.17
C ILE A 36 -0.47 -3.10 2.98
N SER A 37 -1.26 -2.04 3.13
CA SER A 37 -2.70 -2.10 2.83
C SER A 37 -3.00 -2.32 1.35
N ALA A 38 -2.25 -1.68 0.44
CA ALA A 38 -2.40 -1.86 -1.01
C ALA A 38 -2.10 -3.30 -1.45
N TRP A 39 -1.09 -3.94 -0.86
CA TRP A 39 -0.81 -5.37 -1.06
C TRP A 39 -1.95 -6.27 -0.60
N GLY A 40 -2.65 -5.90 0.49
CA GLY A 40 -3.86 -6.59 0.93
C GLY A 40 -5.00 -6.50 -0.10
N LEU A 41 -5.17 -5.33 -0.72
CA LEU A 41 -6.13 -5.12 -1.80
C LEU A 41 -5.79 -5.94 -3.06
N LEU A 42 -4.50 -6.04 -3.41
CA LEU A 42 -4.03 -6.89 -4.51
C LEU A 42 -4.39 -8.36 -4.28
N LEU A 43 -4.15 -8.89 -3.08
CA LEU A 43 -4.51 -10.28 -2.74
C LEU A 43 -6.03 -10.52 -2.82
N LEU A 44 -6.83 -9.53 -2.44
CA LEU A 44 -8.28 -9.57 -2.62
C LEU A 44 -8.66 -9.62 -4.10
N MET A 45 -8.11 -8.76 -4.95
CA MET A 45 -8.37 -8.77 -6.39
C MET A 45 -7.93 -10.08 -7.06
N LEU A 46 -6.81 -10.66 -6.61
CA LEU A 46 -6.33 -11.96 -7.05
C LEU A 46 -7.33 -13.07 -6.70
N SER A 47 -7.93 -13.03 -5.51
CA SER A 47 -8.93 -14.02 -5.09
C SER A 47 -10.20 -14.01 -5.95
N TYR A 48 -10.51 -12.88 -6.60
CA TYR A 48 -11.62 -12.73 -7.55
C TYR A 48 -11.22 -12.97 -9.02
N ASN A 49 -9.95 -13.32 -9.28
CA ASN A 49 -9.40 -13.50 -10.63
C ASN A 49 -9.52 -12.25 -11.53
N GLU A 50 -9.50 -11.06 -10.92
CA GLU A 50 -9.63 -9.76 -11.60
C GLU A 50 -8.28 -9.28 -12.15
N ALA A 51 -7.77 -9.95 -13.18
CA ALA A 51 -6.43 -9.69 -13.73
C ALA A 51 -6.23 -8.25 -14.24
N LEU A 52 -7.26 -7.64 -14.83
CA LEU A 52 -7.20 -6.26 -15.31
C LEU A 52 -7.14 -5.26 -14.16
N ALA A 53 -7.87 -5.51 -13.07
CA ALA A 53 -7.82 -4.70 -11.86
C ALA A 53 -6.44 -4.79 -11.19
N LEU A 54 -5.89 -6.00 -11.08
CA LEU A 54 -4.54 -6.23 -10.55
C LEU A 54 -3.46 -5.44 -11.28
N LEU A 55 -3.46 -5.50 -12.62
CA LEU A 55 -2.42 -4.87 -13.42
C LEU A 55 -2.51 -3.35 -13.37
N THR A 56 -3.73 -2.81 -13.47
CA THR A 56 -3.97 -1.36 -13.40
C THR A 56 -3.68 -0.80 -12.02
N PHE A 57 -4.17 -1.46 -10.96
CA PHE A 57 -3.90 -1.05 -9.58
C PHE A 57 -2.42 -1.17 -9.25
N GLY A 58 -1.77 -2.29 -9.58
CA GLY A 58 -0.34 -2.48 -9.34
C GLY A 58 0.53 -1.45 -10.07
N GLY A 59 0.20 -1.15 -11.34
CA GLY A 59 0.90 -0.13 -12.11
C GLY A 59 0.77 1.28 -11.53
N VAL A 60 -0.46 1.68 -11.15
CA VAL A 60 -0.71 2.98 -10.54
C VAL A 60 -0.08 3.06 -9.15
N SER A 61 -0.15 2.00 -8.33
CA SER A 61 0.46 1.96 -6.98
C SER A 61 1.97 2.17 -7.07
N ALA A 62 2.65 1.45 -7.96
CA ALA A 62 4.10 1.61 -8.16
C ALA A 62 4.48 3.04 -8.57
N LEU A 63 3.70 3.65 -9.48
CA LEU A 63 3.91 5.03 -9.90
C LEU A 63 3.67 6.02 -8.75
N SER A 64 2.60 5.82 -7.98
CA SER A 64 2.28 6.64 -6.81
C SER A 64 3.39 6.59 -5.75
N VAL A 65 3.91 5.41 -5.42
CA VAL A 65 5.05 5.25 -4.50
C VAL A 65 6.25 6.03 -5.00
N TYR A 66 6.60 5.88 -6.28
CA TYR A 66 7.73 6.58 -6.88
C TYR A 66 7.60 8.10 -6.73
N ILE A 67 6.41 8.64 -7.05
CA ILE A 67 6.12 10.08 -6.91
C ILE A 67 6.21 10.50 -5.44
N PHE A 68 5.61 9.75 -4.51
CA PHE A 68 5.63 10.09 -3.09
C PHE A 68 7.03 10.07 -2.50
N VAL A 69 7.82 9.03 -2.78
CA VAL A 69 9.22 8.96 -2.34
C VAL A 69 10.01 10.15 -2.88
N ARG A 70 9.84 10.50 -4.15
CA ARG A 70 10.53 11.65 -4.76
C ARG A 70 10.17 12.97 -4.10
N VAL A 71 8.89 13.16 -3.76
CA VAL A 71 8.41 14.36 -3.06
C VAL A 71 8.91 14.43 -1.63
N ILE A 72 8.90 13.30 -0.89
CA ILE A 72 9.41 13.21 0.48
C ILE A 72 10.90 13.56 0.49
N GLN A 73 11.70 12.95 -0.38
CA GLN A 73 13.13 13.25 -0.50
C GLN A 73 13.39 14.73 -0.77
N LYS A 74 12.60 15.38 -1.65
CA LYS A 74 12.76 16.81 -1.94
C LYS A 74 12.41 17.69 -0.73
N LYS A 75 11.46 17.28 0.11
CA LYS A 75 11.06 18.03 1.32
C LYS A 75 12.01 17.81 2.49
N GLU A 76 12.65 16.65 2.57
CA GLU A 76 13.58 16.30 3.65
C GLU A 76 15.05 16.58 3.30
N ALA A 77 15.36 16.97 2.04
CA ALA A 77 16.69 17.39 1.65
C ALA A 77 17.10 18.70 2.35
N PRO A 78 18.27 18.75 3.05
CA PRO A 78 18.78 20.00 3.58
C PRO A 78 19.06 20.98 2.43
N ALA A 79 18.70 22.24 2.65
CA ALA A 79 18.89 23.35 1.70
C ALA A 79 20.36 23.55 1.33
#